data_AF-A0A2G9SHM8-F1
#
_entry.id   AF-A0A2G9SHM8-F1
#
_cell.length_a   1.000
_cell.length_b   1.000
_cell.length_c   1.000
_cell.angle_alpha   90.00
_cell.angle_beta   90.00
_cell.angle_gamma   90.00
#
_symmetry.space_group_name_H-M   'P 1'
#
loop_
_entity.id
_entity.type
_entity.pdbx_description
1 polymer ?
#
loop_
_entity_poly.entity_id
_entity_poly.type
_entity_poly.pdbx_seq_one_letter_code
_entity_poly.pdbx_strand_id
1 'polypeptide(L)'
;MLKMAEYYYEDRMCMLRSVLHLLTYFQDEKHPYKKEFNECMDMLEEGDLIGKYIKKFEELCKEDAPTWETHGNLMTERQVSRWFTQCLREQAMLLEIIFLYYAYFAIPPTNLLLLTKLFTEHGFGRRQQNRHLVEQSLDPLIDRIG
;
A
#
# COMPACT_ATOMS: atom_id res chain seq x y z
N MET A 1 1.33 14.64 20.09
CA MET A 1 1.36 13.22 19.71
C MET A 1 0.44 12.92 18.51
N LEU A 2 -0.85 13.31 18.52
CA LEU A 2 -1.76 13.08 17.38
C LEU A 2 -1.30 13.66 16.03
N LYS A 3 -0.77 14.90 16.02
CA LYS A 3 -0.18 15.49 14.80
C LYS A 3 1.03 14.73 14.26
N MET A 4 1.77 14.03 15.13
CA MET A 4 2.92 13.22 14.69
C MET A 4 2.46 11.95 13.98
N ALA A 5 1.36 11.34 14.44
CA ALA A 5 0.76 10.20 13.74
C ALA A 5 0.21 10.61 12.36
N GLU A 6 -0.47 11.77 12.28
CA GLU A 6 -0.94 12.32 11.00
C GLU A 6 0.23 12.59 10.03
N TYR A 7 1.30 13.21 10.53
CA TYR A 7 2.50 13.44 9.72
C TYR A 7 3.13 12.12 9.25
N TYR A 8 3.25 11.12 10.14
CA TYR A 8 3.78 9.81 9.80
C TYR A 8 2.96 9.08 8.73
N TYR A 9 1.64 9.15 8.80
CA TYR A 9 0.76 8.55 7.79
C TYR A 9 0.87 9.25 6.43
N GLU A 10 0.93 10.57 6.41
CA GLU A 10 1.12 11.31 5.16
C GLU A 10 2.53 11.09 4.58
N ASP A 11 3.56 10.96 5.43
CA ASP A 11 4.92 10.63 5.00
C ASP A 11 4.98 9.24 4.33
N ARG A 12 4.34 8.23 4.93
CA ARG A 12 4.18 6.90 4.30
C ARG A 12 3.50 6.96 2.94
N MET A 13 2.41 7.71 2.83
CA MET A 13 1.73 7.90 1.55
C MET A 13 2.60 8.65 0.55
N CYS A 14 3.37 9.64 0.99
CA CYS A 14 4.28 10.40 0.14
C CYS A 14 5.38 9.50 -0.44
N MET A 15 5.96 8.61 0.37
CA MET A 15 6.93 7.63 -0.09
C MET A 15 6.34 6.71 -1.17
N LEU A 16 5.16 6.14 -0.94
CA LEU A 16 4.50 5.29 -1.94
C LEU A 16 4.17 6.05 -3.22
N ARG A 17 3.63 7.28 -3.11
CA ARG A 17 3.37 8.15 -4.27
C ARG A 17 4.63 8.50 -5.04
N SER A 18 5.77 8.65 -4.36
CA SER A 18 7.04 8.93 -5.01
C SER A 18 7.49 7.75 -5.86
N VAL A 19 7.32 6.52 -5.37
CA VAL A 19 7.58 5.31 -6.16
C VAL A 19 6.63 5.17 -7.34
N LEU A 20 5.33 5.44 -7.14
CA LEU A 20 4.35 5.45 -8.23
C LEU A 20 4.75 6.47 -9.31
N HIS A 21 5.19 7.65 -8.91
CA HIS A 21 5.67 8.69 -9.82
C HIS A 21 6.88 8.23 -10.64
N LEU A 22 7.87 7.60 -10.00
CA LEU A 22 9.02 7.01 -10.71
C LEU A 22 8.57 5.98 -11.75
N LEU A 23 7.72 5.03 -11.37
CA LEU A 23 7.16 4.01 -12.26
C LEU A 23 6.31 4.58 -13.40
N THR A 24 5.71 5.76 -13.21
CA THR A 24 4.88 6.40 -14.23
C THR A 24 5.73 7.03 -15.33
N TYR A 25 6.88 7.59 -14.98
CA TYR A 25 7.68 8.43 -15.90
C TYR A 25 9.06 7.88 -16.26
N PHE A 26 9.50 6.73 -15.73
CA PHE A 26 10.84 6.21 -16.02
C PHE A 26 11.08 5.92 -17.52
N GLN A 27 10.02 5.57 -18.27
CA GLN A 27 10.08 5.37 -19.72
C GLN A 27 9.80 6.63 -20.54
N ASP A 28 9.56 7.79 -19.91
CA ASP A 28 9.32 9.03 -20.64
C ASP A 28 10.64 9.60 -21.20
N GLU A 29 10.83 9.42 -22.51
CA GLU A 29 11.97 9.92 -23.27
C GLU A 29 12.16 11.45 -23.20
N LYS A 30 11.09 12.20 -22.91
CA LYS A 30 11.13 13.66 -22.82
C LYS A 30 11.36 14.16 -21.40
N HIS A 31 11.42 13.27 -20.41
CA HIS A 31 11.56 13.65 -19.02
C HIS A 31 12.97 14.22 -18.75
N PRO A 32 13.09 15.44 -18.16
CA PRO A 32 14.40 16.05 -17.89
C PRO A 32 15.34 15.20 -17.03
N TYR A 33 14.76 14.35 -16.17
CA TYR A 33 15.48 13.48 -15.23
C TYR A 33 15.38 11.99 -15.62
N LYS A 34 15.26 11.68 -16.92
CA LYS A 34 15.09 10.29 -17.40
C LYS A 34 16.22 9.37 -16.90
N LYS A 35 17.46 9.86 -16.92
CA LYS A 35 18.63 9.06 -16.53
C LYS A 35 18.53 8.66 -15.06
N GLU A 36 18.23 9.62 -14.19
CA GLU A 36 18.08 9.43 -12.76
C GLU A 36 16.89 8.51 -12.42
N PHE A 37 15.80 8.59 -13.19
CA PHE A 37 14.65 7.71 -13.01
C PHE A 37 15.01 6.26 -13.35
N ASN A 38 15.74 6.03 -14.45
CA ASN A 38 16.21 4.70 -14.82
C ASN A 38 17.18 4.13 -13.78
N GLU A 39 18.17 4.91 -13.35
CA GLU A 39 19.10 4.49 -12.30
C GLU A 39 18.36 4.16 -10.99
N CYS A 40 17.33 4.94 -10.64
CA CYS A 40 16.50 4.65 -9.48
C CYS A 40 15.70 3.34 -9.67
N MET A 41 15.13 3.12 -10.85
CA MET A 41 14.42 1.89 -11.16
C MET A 41 15.31 0.67 -11.06
N ASP A 42 16.53 0.72 -11.61
CA ASP A 42 17.50 -0.37 -11.51
C ASP A 42 17.80 -0.71 -10.04
N MET A 43 18.05 0.30 -9.20
CA MET A 43 18.26 0.10 -7.76
C MET A 43 17.04 -0.51 -7.05
N LEU A 44 15.83 -0.11 -7.46
CA LEU A 44 14.59 -0.65 -6.88
C LEU A 44 14.35 -2.11 -7.31
N GLU A 45 14.71 -2.48 -8.54
CA GLU A 45 14.66 -3.87 -9.01
C GLU A 45 15.68 -4.74 -8.29
N GLU A 46 16.93 -4.31 -8.19
CA GLU A 46 17.99 -5.01 -7.44
C GLU A 46 17.59 -5.25 -5.98
N GLY A 47 16.85 -4.31 -5.40
CA GLY A 47 16.35 -4.37 -4.03
C GLY A 47 15.13 -5.27 -3.81
N ASP A 48 14.59 -5.95 -4.81
CA ASP A 48 13.31 -6.70 -4.75
C ASP A 48 12.17 -5.86 -4.12
N LEU A 49 11.98 -4.64 -4.63
CA LEU A 49 10.95 -3.74 -4.11
C LEU A 49 9.55 -4.38 -4.16
N ILE A 50 9.25 -5.09 -5.25
CA ILE A 50 7.93 -5.66 -5.48
C ILE A 50 7.65 -6.84 -4.55
N GLY A 51 8.63 -7.72 -4.32
CA GLY A 51 8.48 -8.77 -3.30
C GLY A 51 8.19 -8.17 -1.92
N LYS A 52 8.90 -7.09 -1.55
CA LYS A 52 8.67 -6.35 -0.30
C LYS A 52 7.28 -5.70 -0.26
N TYR A 53 6.78 -5.16 -1.36
CA TYR A 53 5.47 -4.52 -1.42
C TYR A 53 4.32 -5.52 -1.36
N ILE A 54 4.45 -6.68 -2.00
CA ILE A 54 3.49 -7.78 -1.87
C ILE A 54 3.43 -8.26 -0.41
N LYS A 55 4.59 -8.45 0.22
CA LYS A 55 4.66 -8.79 1.64
C LYS A 55 4.04 -7.70 2.51
N LYS A 56 4.30 -6.42 2.22
CA LYS A 56 3.73 -5.32 3.00
C LYS A 56 2.21 -5.25 2.85
N PHE A 57 1.69 -5.52 1.65
CA PHE A 57 0.26 -5.64 1.41
C PHE A 57 -0.34 -6.77 2.26
N GLU A 58 0.28 -7.96 2.26
CA GLU A 58 -0.15 -9.08 3.12
C GLU A 58 -0.19 -8.70 4.60
N GLU A 59 0.88 -8.06 5.12
CA GLU A 59 0.94 -7.59 6.51
C GLU A 59 -0.22 -6.64 6.82
N LEU A 60 -0.46 -5.63 5.98
CA LEU A 60 -1.54 -4.65 6.17
C LEU A 60 -2.93 -5.28 6.15
N CYS A 61 -3.11 -6.39 5.42
CA CYS A 61 -4.40 -7.07 5.36
C CYS A 61 -4.66 -7.95 6.60
N LYS A 62 -3.60 -8.34 7.32
CA LYS A 62 -3.65 -9.20 8.53
C LYS A 62 -3.40 -8.42 9.83
N GLU A 63 -3.19 -7.11 9.75
CA GLU A 63 -2.85 -6.28 10.91
C GLU A 63 -4.06 -6.11 11.84
N ASP A 64 -3.90 -6.51 13.10
CA ASP A 64 -4.91 -6.32 14.13
C ASP A 64 -5.06 -4.84 14.49
N ALA A 65 -6.29 -4.43 14.79
CA ALA A 65 -6.56 -3.06 15.21
C ALA A 65 -5.75 -2.71 16.48
N PRO A 66 -5.07 -1.54 16.51
CA PRO A 66 -4.34 -1.12 17.67
C PRO A 66 -5.30 -0.86 18.84
N THR A 67 -4.92 -1.33 20.02
CA THR A 67 -5.70 -1.20 21.25
C THR A 67 -5.05 -0.23 22.22
N TRP A 68 -5.80 0.20 23.24
CA TRP A 68 -5.24 0.99 24.35
C TRP A 68 -4.15 0.23 25.11
N GLU A 69 -4.21 -1.11 25.14
CA GLU A 69 -3.20 -1.98 25.78
C GLU A 69 -1.89 -2.01 24.99
N THR A 70 -1.98 -1.94 23.65
CA THR A 70 -0.81 -2.03 22.76
C THR A 70 -0.19 -0.65 22.46
N HIS A 71 -1.00 0.41 22.38
CA HIS A 71 -0.59 1.74 21.90
C HIS A 71 -0.92 2.89 22.88
N GLY A 72 -1.38 2.55 24.08
CA GLY A 72 -1.66 3.48 25.16
C GLY A 72 -3.00 4.20 25.04
N ASN A 73 -3.33 4.99 26.07
CA ASN A 73 -4.65 5.62 26.26
C ASN A 73 -5.05 6.63 25.17
N LEU A 74 -4.14 6.99 24.25
CA LEU A 74 -4.46 7.87 23.13
C LEU A 74 -5.15 7.14 21.97
N MET A 75 -5.16 5.80 21.99
CA MET A 75 -5.81 4.98 20.97
C MET A 75 -7.33 4.92 21.20
N THR A 76 -8.00 6.03 20.88
CA THR A 76 -9.46 6.15 20.90
C THR A 76 -10.08 5.52 19.65
N GLU A 77 -11.39 5.24 19.66
CA GLU A 77 -12.11 4.73 18.48
C GLU A 77 -11.87 5.58 17.23
N ARG A 78 -11.80 6.91 17.39
CA ARG A 78 -11.46 7.83 16.29
C ARG A 78 -10.05 7.59 15.74
N GLN A 79 -9.07 7.31 16.59
CA GLN A 79 -7.69 7.01 16.13
C GLN A 79 -7.61 5.63 15.49
N VAL A 80 -8.31 4.64 16.03
CA VAL A 80 -8.39 3.31 15.42
C VAL A 80 -9.04 3.37 14.04
N SER A 81 -10.14 4.13 13.89
CA SER A 81 -10.80 4.36 12.60
C SER A 81 -9.87 5.05 11.59
N ARG A 82 -9.10 6.06 12.04
CA ARG A 82 -8.10 6.74 11.20
C ARG A 82 -6.94 5.83 10.79
N TRP A 83 -6.44 5.03 11.72
CA TRP A 83 -5.42 4.02 11.44
C TRP A 83 -5.94 3.03 10.40
N PHE A 84 -7.17 2.54 10.55
CA PHE A 84 -7.71 1.58 9.60
C PHE A 84 -7.94 2.20 8.21
N THR A 85 -8.42 3.45 8.17
CA THR A 85 -8.49 4.25 6.94
C THR A 85 -7.13 4.34 6.26
N GLN A 86 -6.07 4.56 7.04
CA GLN A 86 -4.70 4.62 6.52
C GLN A 86 -4.26 3.26 5.96
N CYS A 87 -4.53 2.15 6.65
CA CYS A 87 -4.23 0.80 6.14
C CYS A 87 -4.90 0.56 4.78
N LEU A 88 -6.17 0.95 4.62
CA LEU A 88 -6.87 0.84 3.34
C LEU A 88 -6.23 1.73 2.25
N ARG A 89 -5.82 2.97 2.58
CA ARG A 89 -5.16 3.87 1.62
C ARG A 89 -3.83 3.30 1.14
N GLU A 90 -3.07 2.70 2.06
CA GLU A 90 -1.79 2.06 1.74
C GLU A 90 -1.98 0.77 0.94
N GLN A 91 -2.94 -0.08 1.30
CA GLN A 91 -3.30 -1.26 0.51
C GLN A 91 -3.62 -0.89 -0.94
N ALA A 92 -4.50 0.11 -1.15
CA ALA A 92 -4.85 0.58 -2.49
C ALA A 92 -3.64 1.11 -3.27
N MET A 93 -2.78 1.90 -2.63
CA MET A 93 -1.59 2.47 -3.26
C MET A 93 -0.54 1.41 -3.60
N LEU A 94 -0.33 0.42 -2.72
CA LEU A 94 0.57 -0.70 -2.98
C LEU A 94 0.09 -1.52 -4.17
N LEU A 95 -1.21 -1.81 -4.25
CA LEU A 95 -1.79 -2.53 -5.38
C LEU A 95 -1.64 -1.74 -6.69
N GLU A 96 -1.83 -0.43 -6.67
CA GLU A 96 -1.64 0.44 -7.83
C GLU A 96 -0.18 0.41 -8.33
N ILE A 97 0.78 0.46 -7.41
CA ILE A 97 2.21 0.32 -7.72
C ILE A 97 2.54 -1.07 -8.29
N ILE A 98 2.07 -2.14 -7.64
CA ILE A 98 2.31 -3.52 -8.08
C ILE A 98 1.71 -3.75 -9.47
N PHE A 99 0.50 -3.24 -9.71
CA PHE A 99 -0.18 -3.33 -11.00
C PHE A 99 0.61 -2.59 -12.09
N LEU A 100 1.01 -1.35 -11.83
CA LEU A 100 1.78 -0.56 -12.80
C LEU A 100 3.14 -1.19 -13.09
N TYR A 101 3.83 -1.71 -12.06
CA TYR A 101 5.09 -2.42 -12.25
C TYR A 101 4.93 -3.61 -13.21
N TYR A 102 3.92 -4.46 -12.99
CA TYR A 102 3.67 -5.61 -13.86
C TYR A 102 3.08 -5.24 -15.24
N ALA A 103 2.78 -3.97 -15.50
CA ALA A 103 2.53 -3.48 -16.86
C ALA A 103 3.82 -3.37 -17.69
N TYR A 104 4.98 -3.20 -17.03
CA TYR A 104 6.29 -3.07 -17.68
C TYR A 104 7.15 -4.33 -17.56
N PHE A 105 7.01 -5.07 -16.46
CA PHE A 105 7.85 -6.22 -16.13
C PHE A 105 7.04 -7.51 -16.09
N ALA A 106 7.64 -8.63 -16.49
CA ALA A 106 6.97 -9.92 -16.47
C ALA A 106 6.76 -10.40 -15.02
N ILE A 107 5.55 -10.87 -14.71
CA ILE A 107 5.23 -11.40 -13.39
C ILE A 107 5.85 -12.79 -13.17
N PRO A 108 6.69 -13.00 -12.13
CA PRO A 108 7.17 -14.33 -11.79
C PRO A 108 6.00 -15.24 -11.37
N PRO A 109 5.99 -16.54 -11.74
CA PRO A 109 4.93 -17.47 -11.35
C PRO A 109 4.71 -17.56 -9.83
N THR A 110 5.77 -17.41 -9.05
CA THR A 110 5.74 -17.38 -7.58
C THR A 110 4.93 -16.19 -7.06
N ASN A 111 5.12 -15.02 -7.65
CA ASN A 111 4.45 -13.79 -7.22
C ASN A 111 2.99 -13.81 -7.67
N LEU A 112 2.69 -14.34 -8.86
CA LEU A 112 1.32 -14.54 -9.31
C LEU A 112 0.56 -15.51 -8.38
N LEU A 113 1.19 -16.63 -8.00
CA LEU A 113 0.59 -17.57 -7.04
C LEU A 113 0.36 -16.92 -5.67
N LEU A 114 1.31 -16.11 -5.19
CA LEU A 114 1.17 -15.41 -3.91
C LEU A 114 0.02 -14.41 -3.95
N LEU A 115 -0.02 -13.55 -4.96
CA LEU A 115 -1.09 -12.56 -5.13
C LEU A 115 -2.46 -13.24 -5.24
N THR A 116 -2.60 -14.28 -6.07
CA THR A 116 -3.88 -14.99 -6.21
C THR A 116 -4.37 -15.63 -4.91
N LYS A 117 -3.46 -16.19 -4.10
CA LYS A 117 -3.80 -16.67 -2.74
C LYS A 117 -4.27 -15.53 -1.84
N LEU A 118 -3.52 -14.42 -1.79
CA LEU A 118 -3.88 -13.26 -0.96
C LEU A 118 -5.24 -12.69 -1.34
N PHE A 119 -5.50 -12.49 -2.64
CA PHE A 119 -6.82 -12.02 -3.10
C PHE A 119 -7.93 -13.01 -2.75
N THR A 120 -7.69 -14.32 -2.85
CA THR A 120 -8.69 -15.34 -2.50
C THR A 120 -9.00 -15.31 -0.99
N GLU A 121 -7.96 -15.25 -0.15
CA GLU A 121 -8.09 -15.19 1.31
C GLU A 121 -8.84 -13.93 1.76
N HIS A 122 -8.50 -12.78 1.18
CA HIS A 122 -9.14 -11.49 1.45
C HIS A 122 -10.47 -11.28 0.72
N GLY A 123 -10.97 -12.29 0.00
CA GLY A 123 -12.23 -12.22 -0.72
C GLY A 123 -12.27 -11.07 -1.72
N PHE A 124 -11.14 -10.82 -2.39
CA PHE A 124 -10.89 -9.69 -3.27
C PHE A 124 -11.25 -8.38 -2.59
N GLY A 125 -10.53 -7.99 -1.53
CA GLY A 125 -10.78 -6.73 -0.83
C GLY A 125 -12.05 -6.68 0.04
N ARG A 126 -13.05 -7.55 -0.18
CA ARG A 126 -14.33 -7.51 0.55
C ARG A 126 -14.23 -8.00 1.99
N ARG A 127 -13.26 -8.86 2.32
CA ARG A 127 -13.05 -9.35 3.69
C ARG A 127 -12.01 -8.50 4.41
N GLN A 128 -12.47 -7.34 4.86
CA GLN A 128 -11.68 -6.44 5.70
C GLN A 128 -11.91 -6.75 7.18
N GLN A 129 -10.87 -7.24 7.87
CA GLN A 129 -10.94 -7.66 9.28
C GLN A 129 -11.52 -6.56 10.20
N ASN A 130 -11.16 -5.31 9.93
CA ASN A 130 -11.50 -4.15 10.74
C ASN A 130 -12.63 -3.29 10.11
N ARG A 131 -13.44 -3.84 9.19
CA ARG A 131 -14.51 -3.11 8.47
C ARG A 131 -15.48 -2.36 9.38
N HIS A 132 -15.75 -2.90 10.56
CA HIS A 132 -16.66 -2.32 11.55
C HIS A 132 -16.13 -1.00 12.16
N LEU A 133 -14.84 -0.70 11.99
CA LEU A 133 -14.19 0.50 12.53
C LEU A 133 -14.30 1.73 11.61
N VAL A 134 -14.89 1.58 10.43
CA VAL A 134 -14.99 2.66 9.43
C VAL A 134 -16.40 2.85 8.89
N GLU A 135 -16.70 4.11 8.57
CA GLU A 135 -17.95 4.52 7.95
C GLU A 135 -18.09 4.00 6.52
N GLN A 136 -19.32 3.90 6.03
CA GLN A 136 -19.63 3.54 4.64
C GLN A 136 -19.05 4.53 3.61
N SER A 137 -18.70 5.74 4.03
CA SER A 137 -18.03 6.74 3.17
C SER A 137 -16.68 6.25 2.61
N LEU A 138 -16.07 5.21 3.21
CA LEU A 138 -14.83 4.59 2.74
C LEU A 138 -15.05 3.37 1.83
N ASP A 139 -16.29 2.98 1.54
CA ASP A 139 -16.59 1.88 0.61
C ASP A 139 -15.92 2.04 -0.77
N PRO A 140 -15.82 3.26 -1.37
CA PRO A 140 -15.10 3.44 -2.62
C PRO A 140 -13.61 3.05 -2.54
N LEU A 141 -13.00 3.12 -1.36
CA LEU A 141 -11.61 2.72 -1.17
C LEU A 141 -11.47 1.19 -1.09
N ILE A 142 -12.47 0.52 -0.52
CA ILE A 142 -12.57 -0.95 -0.51
C ILE A 142 -12.79 -1.46 -1.93
N ASP A 143 -13.71 -0.85 -2.68
CA ASP A 143 -14.00 -1.20 -4.08
C ASP A 143 -12.75 -1.04 -4.99
N ARG A 144 -11.85 -0.09 -4.66
CA ARG A 144 -10.57 0.07 -5.36
C ARG A 144 -9.57 -1.05 -5.07
N ILE A 145 -9.68 -1.72 -3.93
CA ILE A 145 -8.79 -2.82 -3.53
C ILE A 145 -9.26 -4.14 -4.18
N GLY A 146 -10.57 -4.35 -4.32
CA GLY A 146 -11.16 -5.51 -5.00
C GLY A 146 -12.67 -5.68 -4.81
#